data_AF-A0A936VWZ8-F1
#
_entry.id   AF-A0A936VWZ8-F1
#
_cell.length_a   1.000
_cell.length_b   1.000
_cell.length_c   1.000
_cell.angle_alpha   90.00
_cell.angle_beta   90.00
_cell.angle_gamma   90.00
#
_symmetry.space_group_name_H-M   'P 1'
#
loop_
_entity.id
_entity.type
_entity.pdbx_description
1 polymer ?
#
loop_
_entity_poly.entity_id
_entity_poly.type
_entity_poly.pdbx_seq_one_letter_code
_entity_poly.pdbx_strand_id
1 'polypeptide(L)'
;MENVKVDLVPYRHPLISPIQVLDGIRMCSLEDIAAMKIQAILGRGRKKDFWDIAELFKHFKLNEIIAFHKEKFPSQMLLISIPQALSYFDEAEESEDPISINGMDWDAVKGVIRSNISQYLR
;
A
#
# COMPACT_ATOMS: atom_id res chain seq x y z
N MET A 1 -4.63 -28.00 -5.56
CA MET A 1 -3.43 -27.15 -5.46
C MET A 1 -2.83 -26.82 -6.83
N GLU A 2 -3.38 -27.34 -7.92
CA GLU A 2 -3.00 -26.88 -9.26
C GLU A 2 -3.49 -25.43 -9.47
N ASN A 3 -2.65 -24.61 -10.10
CA ASN A 3 -2.88 -23.18 -10.38
C ASN A 3 -2.82 -22.19 -9.21
N VAL A 4 -2.14 -22.52 -8.10
CA VAL A 4 -1.81 -21.51 -7.07
C VAL A 4 -0.56 -20.75 -7.47
N LYS A 5 -0.66 -19.43 -7.68
CA LYS A 5 0.49 -18.58 -7.96
C LYS A 5 1.36 -18.46 -6.70
N VAL A 6 2.64 -18.82 -6.80
CA VAL A 6 3.61 -18.72 -5.71
C VAL A 6 4.83 -17.95 -6.22
N ASP A 7 5.16 -16.86 -5.54
CA ASP A 7 6.36 -16.05 -5.81
C ASP A 7 7.29 -16.12 -4.58
N LEU A 8 8.57 -16.45 -4.79
CA LEU A 8 9.61 -16.47 -3.75
C LEU A 8 10.66 -15.41 -4.11
N VAL A 9 10.74 -14.35 -3.31
CA VAL A 9 11.62 -13.21 -3.58
C VAL A 9 12.62 -13.07 -2.44
N PRO A 10 13.94 -13.05 -2.73
CA PRO A 10 14.94 -12.68 -1.73
C PRO A 10 14.68 -11.25 -1.24
N TYR A 11 14.30 -11.13 0.03
CA TYR A 11 13.92 -9.85 0.61
C TYR A 11 15.06 -9.25 1.42
N ARG A 12 15.68 -8.17 0.92
CA ARG A 12 16.85 -7.51 1.55
C ARG A 12 16.53 -6.18 2.23
N HIS A 13 15.27 -5.77 2.25
CA HIS A 13 14.86 -4.55 2.93
C HIS A 13 14.69 -4.82 4.43
N PRO A 14 15.04 -3.85 5.30
CA PRO A 14 14.79 -3.99 6.72
C PRO A 14 13.29 -4.18 7.00
N LEU A 15 13.01 -4.92 8.08
CA LEU A 15 11.67 -4.98 8.65
C LEU A 15 11.51 -3.78 9.58
N ILE A 16 10.40 -3.07 9.44
CA ILE A 16 10.04 -1.97 10.35
C ILE A 16 9.65 -2.54 11.72
N SER A 17 8.96 -3.68 11.71
CA SER A 17 8.51 -4.36 12.93
C SER A 17 8.77 -5.87 12.88
N PRO A 18 8.82 -6.55 14.04
CA PRO A 18 9.01 -7.99 14.09
C PRO A 18 7.97 -8.75 13.27
N ILE A 19 8.38 -9.89 12.70
CA ILE A 19 7.47 -10.82 12.02
C ILE A 19 6.40 -11.28 13.01
N GLN A 20 5.14 -11.20 12.58
CA GLN A 20 4.00 -11.69 13.33
C GLN A 20 3.74 -13.16 12.98
N VAL A 21 3.31 -13.96 13.95
CA VAL A 21 2.90 -15.34 13.72
C VAL A 21 1.42 -15.46 14.04
N LEU A 22 0.62 -15.67 13.01
CA LEU A 22 -0.83 -15.90 13.13
C LEU A 22 -1.14 -17.28 12.58
N ASP A 23 -1.82 -18.12 13.36
CA ASP A 23 -2.16 -19.49 12.97
C ASP A 23 -0.96 -20.33 12.47
N GLY A 24 0.22 -20.08 13.06
CA GLY A 24 1.48 -20.73 12.67
C GLY A 24 2.11 -20.19 11.37
N ILE A 25 1.50 -19.19 10.74
CA ILE A 25 1.97 -18.55 9.51
C ILE A 25 2.72 -17.26 9.87
N ARG A 26 3.93 -17.13 9.34
CA ARG A 26 4.73 -15.90 9.47
C ARG A 26 4.22 -14.83 8.52
N MET A 27 3.89 -13.66 9.06
CA MET A 27 3.39 -12.52 8.32
C MET A 27 4.20 -11.26 8.63
N CYS A 28 4.32 -10.38 7.63
CA CYS A 28 4.84 -9.04 7.84
C CYS A 28 3.87 -8.21 8.70
N SER A 29 4.41 -7.21 9.39
CA SER A 29 3.62 -6.21 10.10
C SER A 29 2.77 -5.37 9.15
N LEU A 30 1.74 -4.69 9.67
CA LEU A 30 0.91 -3.80 8.86
C LEU A 30 1.71 -2.58 8.36
N GLU A 31 2.68 -2.12 9.15
CA GLU A 31 3.61 -1.04 8.85
C GLU A 31 4.48 -1.41 7.64
N ASP A 32 5.04 -2.63 7.65
CA ASP A 32 5.82 -3.17 6.54
C ASP A 32 4.95 -3.30 5.27
N ILE A 33 3.72 -3.80 5.41
CA ILE A 33 2.77 -3.94 4.30
C ILE A 33 2.42 -2.57 3.72
N ALA A 34 2.13 -1.57 4.55
CA ALA A 34 1.82 -0.22 4.11
C ALA A 34 2.96 0.40 3.31
N ALA A 35 4.20 0.31 3.82
CA ALA A 35 5.38 0.76 3.10
C ALA A 35 5.56 0.04 1.75
N MET A 36 5.33 -1.28 1.71
CA MET A 36 5.39 -2.07 0.47
C MET A 36 4.30 -1.68 -0.54
N LYS A 37 3.11 -1.30 -0.08
CA LYS A 37 2.02 -0.85 -0.95
C LYS A 37 2.29 0.52 -1.55
N ILE A 38 2.84 1.46 -0.77
CA ILE A 38 3.34 2.72 -1.33
C ILE A 38 4.42 2.45 -2.39
N GLN A 39 5.34 1.54 -2.12
CA GLN A 39 6.37 1.19 -3.10
C GLN A 39 5.80 0.59 -4.38
N ALA A 40 4.75 -0.22 -4.27
CA ALA A 40 4.04 -0.75 -5.43
C ALA A 40 3.34 0.35 -6.24
N ILE A 41 2.68 1.31 -5.59
CA ILE A 41 2.01 2.43 -6.26
C ILE A 41 3.03 3.29 -7.00
N LEU A 42 4.16 3.64 -6.36
CA LEU A 42 5.24 4.40 -6.97
C LEU A 42 5.87 3.73 -8.21
N GLY A 43 5.75 2.39 -8.34
CA GLY A 43 6.35 1.64 -9.43
C GLY A 43 5.39 1.22 -10.55
N ARG A 44 4.13 0.90 -10.24
CA ARG A 44 3.17 0.34 -11.22
C ARG A 44 1.72 0.82 -11.09
N GLY A 45 1.38 1.53 -10.01
CA GLY A 45 0.05 2.11 -9.80
C GLY A 45 -1.19 1.20 -10.03
N ARG A 46 -1.26 -0.07 -9.58
CA ARG A 46 -2.46 -0.91 -9.82
C ARG A 46 -3.58 -0.67 -8.81
N LYS A 47 -4.86 -0.73 -9.24
CA LYS A 47 -6.07 -0.53 -8.41
C LYS A 47 -6.04 -1.28 -7.08
N LYS A 48 -5.69 -2.57 -7.10
CA LYS A 48 -5.63 -3.38 -5.87
C LYS A 48 -4.73 -2.75 -4.78
N ASP A 49 -3.64 -2.11 -5.17
CA ASP A 49 -2.72 -1.49 -4.22
C ASP A 49 -3.33 -0.22 -3.60
N PHE A 50 -4.19 0.50 -4.33
CA PHE A 50 -4.98 1.62 -3.81
C PHE A 50 -6.10 1.14 -2.87
N TRP A 51 -6.77 0.02 -3.18
CA TRP A 51 -7.73 -0.61 -2.26
C TRP A 51 -7.06 -0.99 -0.94
N ASP A 52 -5.89 -1.62 -1.01
CA ASP A 52 -5.13 -2.01 0.18
C ASP A 52 -4.73 -0.77 1.01
N ILE A 53 -4.29 0.32 0.36
CA ILE A 53 -3.99 1.59 1.06
C ILE A 53 -5.26 2.20 1.69
N ALA A 54 -6.40 2.17 1.00
CA ALA A 54 -7.67 2.64 1.55
C ALA A 54 -8.10 1.86 2.80
N GLU A 55 -7.85 0.55 2.83
CA GLU A 55 -8.07 -0.27 4.03
C GLU A 55 -7.06 0.07 5.13
N LEU A 56 -5.78 0.25 4.78
CA LEU A 56 -4.72 0.61 5.73
C LEU A 56 -4.95 1.99 6.38
N PHE A 57 -5.66 2.91 5.72
CA PHE A 57 -6.05 4.19 6.33
C PHE A 57 -7.01 4.04 7.52
N LYS A 58 -7.62 2.87 7.74
CA LYS A 58 -8.36 2.58 8.98
C LYS A 58 -7.45 2.37 10.18
N HIS A 59 -6.16 2.07 9.94
CA HIS A 59 -5.17 1.76 10.97
C HIS A 59 -4.15 2.89 11.15
N PHE A 60 -3.80 3.61 10.08
CA PHE A 60 -2.73 4.60 10.07
C PHE A 60 -3.14 5.88 9.35
N LYS A 61 -2.57 7.00 9.79
CA LYS A 61 -2.64 8.27 9.06
C LYS A 61 -1.61 8.30 7.93
N LEU A 62 -1.82 9.18 6.95
CA LEU A 62 -0.91 9.33 5.81
C LEU A 62 0.53 9.69 6.24
N ASN A 63 0.72 10.51 7.28
CA ASN A 63 2.06 10.84 7.78
C ASN A 63 2.81 9.63 8.35
N GLU A 64 2.09 8.69 8.97
CA GLU A 64 2.66 7.45 9.51
C GLU A 64 3.07 6.51 8.36
N ILE A 65 2.20 6.33 7.36
CA ILE A 65 2.51 5.54 6.16
C ILE A 65 3.73 6.10 5.42
N ILE A 66 3.85 7.43 5.31
CA ILE A 66 5.04 8.10 4.74
C ILE A 66 6.29 7.79 5.58
N ALA A 67 6.20 7.81 6.91
CA ALA A 67 7.31 7.49 7.78
C ALA A 67 7.76 6.02 7.62
N PHE A 68 6.80 5.09 7.55
CA PHE A 68 7.08 3.67 7.31
C PHE A 68 7.81 3.44 5.98
N HIS A 69 7.37 4.12 4.90
CA HIS A 69 8.06 4.03 3.61
C HIS A 69 9.51 4.53 3.70
N LYS A 70 9.74 5.67 4.37
CA LYS A 70 11.09 6.23 4.55
C LYS A 70 12.00 5.33 5.38
N GLU A 71 11.49 4.74 6.44
CA GLU A 71 12.25 3.83 7.29
C GLU A 71 12.66 2.56 6.53
N LYS A 72 11.76 2.04 5.71
CA LYS A 72 11.95 0.80 4.96
C LYS A 72 12.82 0.99 3.71
N PHE A 73 12.72 2.15 3.07
CA PHE A 73 13.43 2.49 1.84
C PHE A 73 14.24 3.79 2.00
N PRO A 74 15.20 3.85 2.95
CA PRO A 74 15.88 5.10 3.32
C PRO A 74 16.74 5.68 2.21
N SER A 75 17.21 4.84 1.28
CA SER A 75 18.03 5.25 0.13
C SER A 75 17.21 5.64 -1.10
N GLN A 76 15.88 5.56 -1.03
CA GLN A 76 15.03 5.83 -2.18
C GLN A 76 14.77 7.32 -2.32
N MET A 77 15.33 7.92 -3.38
CA MET A 77 15.03 9.29 -3.76
C MET A 77 13.75 9.32 -4.59
N LEU A 78 12.70 9.92 -4.05
CA LEU A 78 11.42 10.03 -4.75
C LEU A 78 11.41 11.25 -5.67
N LEU A 79 11.16 11.04 -6.96
CA LEU A 79 10.95 12.12 -7.93
C LEU A 79 9.60 12.84 -7.72
N ILE A 80 8.62 12.11 -7.18
CA ILE A 80 7.30 12.63 -6.80
C ILE A 80 7.02 12.32 -5.34
N SER A 81 6.30 13.19 -4.65
CA SER A 81 5.91 12.91 -3.26
C SER A 81 4.87 11.78 -3.19
N ILE A 82 4.81 11.09 -2.04
CA ILE A 82 3.82 10.02 -1.81
C ILE A 82 2.38 10.53 -1.96
N PRO A 83 1.98 11.71 -1.43
CA PRO A 83 0.64 12.25 -1.68
C PRO A 83 0.34 12.47 -3.17
N GLN A 84 1.33 12.91 -3.96
CA GLN A 84 1.15 13.06 -5.41
C GLN A 84 0.94 11.71 -6.08
N ALA A 85 1.76 10.70 -5.75
CA ALA A 85 1.61 9.34 -6.27
C ALA A 85 0.23 8.75 -5.92
N LEU A 86 -0.25 8.96 -4.69
CA LEU A 86 -1.57 8.50 -4.26
C LEU A 86 -2.73 9.26 -4.92
N SER A 87 -2.51 10.48 -5.38
CA SER A 87 -3.53 11.26 -6.12
C SER A 87 -3.61 10.92 -7.61
N TYR A 88 -2.63 10.18 -8.13
CA TYR A 88 -2.54 9.83 -9.55
C TYR A 88 -3.18 8.46 -9.80
N PHE A 89 -4.40 8.47 -10.34
CA PHE A 89 -5.20 7.26 -10.55
C PHE A 89 -5.13 6.72 -11.99
N ASP A 90 -4.61 7.48 -12.94
CA ASP A 90 -4.72 7.17 -14.38
C ASP A 90 -4.14 5.79 -14.71
N GLU A 91 -2.95 5.45 -14.20
CA GLU A 91 -2.36 4.11 -14.37
C GLU A 91 -3.20 3.00 -13.72
N ALA A 92 -3.89 3.32 -12.62
CA ALA A 92 -4.74 2.36 -11.92
C ALA A 92 -6.01 2.07 -12.71
N GLU A 93 -6.57 3.07 -13.39
CA GLU A 93 -7.79 2.93 -14.20
C GLU A 93 -7.65 1.86 -15.30
N GLU A 94 -6.44 1.62 -15.80
CA GLU A 94 -6.14 0.58 -16.80
C GLU A 94 -6.14 -0.85 -16.22
N SER A 95 -6.14 -0.98 -14.88
CA SER A 95 -6.15 -2.28 -14.21
C SER A 95 -7.56 -2.74 -13.83
N GLU A 96 -7.73 -4.06 -13.75
CA GLU A 96 -8.98 -4.69 -13.31
C GLU A 96 -9.29 -4.38 -11.84
N ASP A 97 -10.57 -4.27 -11.54
CA ASP A 97 -11.05 -4.13 -10.16
C ASP A 97 -10.78 -5.42 -9.38
N PRO A 98 -10.21 -5.35 -8.17
CA PRO A 98 -10.08 -6.52 -7.32
C PRO A 98 -11.44 -6.99 -6.82
N ILE A 99 -11.52 -8.26 -6.42
CA ILE A 99 -12.67 -8.76 -5.65
C ILE A 99 -12.64 -8.09 -4.28
N SER A 100 -13.54 -7.13 -4.08
CA SER A 100 -13.65 -6.36 -2.85
C SER A 100 -14.34 -7.17 -1.75
N ILE A 101 -13.63 -7.46 -0.66
CA ILE A 101 -14.15 -8.25 0.48
C ILE A 101 -15.18 -7.43 1.28
N ASN A 102 -15.01 -6.12 1.34
CA ASN A 102 -15.85 -5.20 2.11
C ASN A 102 -16.93 -4.50 1.25
N GLY A 103 -17.05 -4.87 -0.04
CA GLY A 103 -18.01 -4.28 -0.98
C GLY A 103 -17.69 -2.86 -1.43
N MET A 104 -16.53 -2.32 -1.07
CA MET A 104 -16.09 -0.99 -1.52
C MET A 104 -15.81 -1.01 -3.02
N ASP A 105 -16.38 -0.05 -3.74
CA ASP A 105 -16.11 0.19 -5.17
C ASP A 105 -14.94 1.16 -5.38
N TRP A 106 -14.53 1.32 -6.64
CA TRP A 106 -13.36 2.12 -6.99
C TRP A 106 -13.52 3.61 -6.65
N ASP A 107 -14.73 4.16 -6.82
CA ASP A 107 -14.97 5.57 -6.54
C ASP A 107 -14.92 5.87 -5.03
N ALA A 108 -15.41 4.94 -4.20
CA ALA A 108 -15.25 5.00 -2.76
C ALA A 108 -13.76 4.97 -2.33
N VAL A 109 -12.94 4.12 -2.96
CA VAL A 109 -11.48 4.08 -2.73
C VAL A 109 -10.85 5.43 -3.05
N LYS A 110 -11.10 5.98 -4.25
CA LYS A 110 -10.60 7.31 -4.63
C LYS A 110 -11.03 8.39 -3.64
N GLY A 111 -12.26 8.30 -3.12
CA GLY A 111 -12.79 9.19 -2.08
C GLY A 111 -11.99 9.12 -0.78
N VAL A 112 -11.75 7.91 -0.26
CA VAL A 112 -10.97 7.69 0.98
C VAL A 112 -9.55 8.25 0.83
N ILE A 113 -8.91 7.99 -0.31
CA ILE A 113 -7.53 8.43 -0.56
C ILE A 113 -7.46 9.96 -0.63
N ARG A 114 -8.34 10.61 -1.39
CA ARG A 114 -8.42 12.08 -1.50
C ARG A 114 -8.69 12.72 -0.13
N SER A 115 -9.56 12.12 0.67
CA SER A 115 -9.88 12.61 2.02
C SER A 115 -8.65 12.59 2.93
N ASN A 116 -7.92 11.47 2.97
CA ASN A 116 -6.69 11.34 3.76
C ASN A 116 -5.57 12.28 3.30
N ILE A 117 -5.41 12.48 1.99
CA ILE A 117 -4.47 13.48 1.44
C ILE A 117 -4.88 14.88 1.87
N SER A 118 -6.17 15.24 1.76
CA SER A 118 -6.66 16.55 2.17
C SER A 118 -6.44 16.81 3.66
N GLN A 119 -6.66 15.82 4.52
CA GLN A 119 -6.41 15.93 5.95
C GLN A 119 -4.94 16.14 6.28
N TYR A 120 -4.02 15.53 5.51
CA TYR A 120 -2.59 15.68 5.69
C TYR A 120 -2.06 17.06 5.25
N LEU A 121 -2.70 17.69 4.25
CA LEU A 121 -2.27 18.99 3.71
C LEU A 121 -2.83 20.21 4.47
N ARG A 122 -3.75 20.00 5.41
CA ARG A 122 -4.28 21.03 6.30
C ARG A 122 -3.37 21.22 7.51
#